data_AF-A0A1F7V7Z1-F1
#
_entry.id   AF-A0A1F7V7Z1-F1
#
_cell.length_a   1.000
_cell.length_b   1.000
_cell.length_c   1.000
_cell.angle_alpha   90.00
_cell.angle_beta   90.00
_cell.angle_gamma   90.00
#
_symmetry.space_group_name_H-M   'P 1'
#
loop_
_entity.id
_entity.type
_entity.pdbx_description
1 polymer ?
#
loop_
_entity_poly.entity_id
_entity_poly.type
_entity_poly.pdbx_seq_one_letter_code
_entity_poly.pdbx_strand_id
1 'polypeptide(L)'
;MAGWRTVSCSDCGDEIRVHEDWSNPPSICKSCKERRQEMWYDKSCESCSATIRVHKDWSNPPRFCSSCKEAQKAKWYDKPCEGCGGTIHANRDWDHPPVFCKECKQNHPPQYKPCAHCGSTFTIPTGTLINCEKQGWDAPKRCKDCRELFKYKPFRTEKGTDVFNNVVTRTYNSRGQFLSESRDTGGLPGDNYREHRSGSGQVIGRTREREGVFNDRYRETRGTDGQLKSTSRDWEGPLGDRYSESTGGSSNATHRTRTQNNVPGPGKHRKTD
;
A
#
# COMPACT_ATOMS: atom_id res chain seq x y z
N MET A 1 -3.90 -78.85 42.76
CA MET A 1 -2.95 -78.02 43.51
C MET A 1 -2.39 -77.04 42.50
N ALA A 2 -2.72 -75.75 42.60
CA ALA A 2 -2.20 -74.77 41.64
C ALA A 2 -0.72 -74.53 41.95
N GLY A 3 0.14 -74.72 40.93
CA GLY A 3 1.58 -74.61 41.06
C GLY A 3 2.08 -73.18 40.92
N TRP A 4 3.20 -72.90 41.58
CA TRP A 4 4.02 -71.75 41.26
C TRP A 4 5.05 -72.19 40.22
N ARG A 5 5.14 -71.47 39.11
CA ARG A 5 6.19 -71.68 38.09
C ARG A 5 7.11 -70.47 38.02
N THR A 6 8.31 -70.68 37.49
CA THR A 6 9.28 -69.60 37.27
C THR A 6 9.33 -69.25 35.78
N VAL A 7 9.28 -67.97 35.46
CA VAL A 7 9.49 -67.44 34.09
C VAL A 7 10.64 -66.45 34.12
N SER A 8 11.41 -66.35 33.05
CA SER A 8 12.53 -65.40 32.95
C SER A 8 12.04 -64.00 32.55
N CYS A 9 12.66 -62.97 33.13
CA CYS A 9 12.44 -61.58 32.79
C CYS A 9 12.95 -61.28 31.37
N SER A 10 12.13 -60.65 30.54
CA SER A 10 12.49 -60.31 29.16
C SER A 10 13.66 -59.32 29.02
N ASP A 11 13.93 -58.51 30.06
CA ASP A 11 14.90 -57.40 29.99
C ASP A 11 16.27 -57.73 30.62
N CYS A 12 16.32 -58.65 31.58
CA CYS A 12 17.54 -58.98 32.32
C CYS A 12 17.77 -60.48 32.52
N GLY A 13 16.79 -61.33 32.21
CA GLY A 13 16.88 -62.78 32.40
C GLY A 13 16.58 -63.28 33.82
N ASP A 14 16.37 -62.40 34.80
CA ASP A 14 16.08 -62.78 36.18
C ASP A 14 14.81 -63.63 36.32
N GLU A 15 14.79 -64.50 37.33
CA GLU A 15 13.66 -65.38 37.63
C GLU A 15 12.48 -64.63 38.26
N ILE A 16 11.29 -64.80 37.69
CA ILE A 16 10.02 -64.27 38.18
C ILE A 16 9.13 -65.44 38.57
N ARG A 17 8.70 -65.50 39.84
CA ARG A 17 7.73 -66.50 40.29
C ARG A 17 6.32 -66.05 39.92
N VAL A 18 5.61 -66.87 39.16
CA VAL A 18 4.25 -66.60 38.69
C VAL A 18 3.35 -67.78 39.00
N HIS A 19 2.10 -67.49 39.34
CA HIS A 19 1.11 -68.52 39.58
C HIS A 19 0.60 -69.07 38.25
N GLU A 20 0.38 -70.39 38.16
CA GLU A 20 -0.08 -71.04 36.93
C GLU A 20 -1.45 -70.55 36.45
N ASP A 21 -2.34 -70.19 37.39
CA ASP A 21 -3.68 -69.70 37.07
C ASP A 21 -3.72 -68.22 36.62
N TRP A 22 -2.59 -67.52 36.57
CA TRP A 22 -2.55 -66.15 36.06
C TRP A 22 -2.69 -66.14 34.54
N SER A 23 -3.80 -65.61 34.03
CA SER A 23 -4.06 -65.49 32.59
C SER A 23 -3.15 -64.47 31.89
N ASN A 24 -2.55 -63.53 32.63
CA ASN A 24 -1.60 -62.55 32.12
C ASN A 24 -0.43 -62.36 33.11
N PRO A 25 0.48 -63.33 33.20
CA PRO A 25 1.60 -63.25 34.12
C PRO A 25 2.63 -62.20 33.67
N PRO A 26 3.31 -61.51 34.60
CA PRO A 26 4.26 -60.47 34.27
C PRO A 26 5.47 -61.01 33.48
N SER A 27 5.84 -60.32 32.42
CA SER A 27 7.01 -60.65 31.57
C SER A 27 8.30 -59.94 32.00
N ILE A 28 8.20 -58.94 32.88
CA ILE A 28 9.34 -58.17 33.40
C ILE A 28 9.38 -58.22 34.92
N CYS A 29 10.58 -58.36 35.48
CA CYS A 29 10.78 -58.37 36.92
C CYS A 29 10.55 -56.97 37.52
N LYS A 30 10.35 -56.92 38.84
CA LYS A 30 10.07 -55.67 39.57
C LYS A 30 11.18 -54.62 39.35
N SER A 31 12.44 -55.01 39.43
CA SER A 31 13.59 -54.12 39.24
C SER A 31 13.65 -53.53 37.82
N CYS A 32 13.37 -54.33 36.79
CA CYS A 32 13.30 -53.82 35.41
C CYS A 32 12.11 -52.88 35.21
N LYS A 33 10.98 -53.14 35.87
CA LYS A 33 9.82 -52.24 35.84
C LYS A 33 10.13 -50.89 36.51
N GLU A 34 10.84 -50.90 37.64
CA GLU A 34 11.30 -49.68 38.33
C GLU A 34 12.29 -48.89 37.48
N ARG A 35 13.31 -49.56 36.90
CA ARG A 35 14.27 -48.94 35.97
C ARG A 35 13.58 -48.28 34.77
N ARG A 36 12.56 -48.94 34.19
CA ARG A 36 11.75 -48.33 33.11
C ARG A 36 10.96 -47.12 33.57
N GLN A 37 10.49 -47.09 34.81
CA GLN A 37 9.79 -45.91 35.37
C GLN A 37 10.76 -44.73 35.58
N GLU A 38 11.99 -44.98 36.01
CA GLU A 38 13.04 -43.97 36.19
C GLU A 38 13.50 -43.30 34.89
N MET A 39 13.24 -43.92 33.74
CA MET A 39 13.50 -43.32 32.42
C MET A 39 12.52 -42.20 32.07
N TRP A 40 11.45 -42.03 32.84
CA TRP A 40 10.48 -40.95 32.67
C TRP A 40 10.63 -39.91 33.78
N TYR A 41 10.50 -38.65 33.42
CA TYR A 41 10.43 -37.55 34.37
C TYR A 41 9.32 -36.58 33.97
N ASP A 42 8.84 -35.81 34.94
CA ASP A 42 7.82 -34.81 34.75
C ASP A 42 8.46 -33.42 34.61
N LYS A 43 8.02 -32.66 33.61
CA LYS A 43 8.38 -31.24 33.43
C LYS A 43 7.12 -30.40 33.25
N SER A 44 7.20 -29.12 33.56
CA SER A 44 6.08 -28.20 33.33
C SER A 44 6.04 -27.67 31.90
N CYS A 45 4.83 -27.51 31.37
CA CYS A 45 4.58 -26.84 30.10
C CYS A 45 4.95 -25.36 30.22
N GLU A 46 5.72 -24.85 29.26
CA GLU A 46 6.19 -23.45 29.27
C GLU A 46 5.06 -22.40 29.11
N SER A 47 3.86 -22.80 28.64
CA SER A 47 2.75 -21.87 28.39
C SER A 47 1.63 -21.92 29.43
N CYS A 48 1.36 -23.08 30.04
CA CYS A 48 0.23 -23.26 30.97
C CYS A 48 0.60 -23.97 32.26
N SER A 49 1.88 -24.28 32.45
CA SER A 49 2.41 -24.99 33.63
C SER A 49 1.91 -26.43 33.82
N ALA A 50 1.10 -26.97 32.91
CA ALA A 50 0.63 -28.35 32.97
C ALA A 50 1.80 -29.36 32.92
N THR A 51 1.67 -30.46 33.65
CA THR A 51 2.69 -31.52 33.70
C THR A 51 2.79 -32.26 32.37
N ILE A 52 4.02 -32.46 31.89
CA ILE A 52 4.35 -33.23 30.70
C ILE A 52 5.31 -34.34 31.12
N ARG A 53 4.96 -35.59 30.80
CA ARG A 53 5.80 -36.76 31.06
C ARG A 53 6.75 -36.99 29.89
N VAL A 54 8.05 -37.02 30.17
CA VAL A 54 9.11 -37.02 29.16
C VAL A 54 10.08 -38.16 29.42
N HIS A 55 10.47 -38.85 28.35
CA HIS A 55 11.50 -39.88 28.40
C HIS A 55 12.90 -39.24 28.35
N LYS A 56 13.83 -39.73 29.17
CA LYS A 56 15.21 -39.21 29.25
C LYS A 56 15.96 -39.27 27.89
N ASP A 57 15.70 -40.30 27.10
CA ASP A 57 16.37 -40.50 25.81
C ASP A 57 15.76 -39.72 24.63
N TRP A 58 14.72 -38.90 24.85
CA TRP A 58 14.18 -38.08 23.77
C TRP A 58 15.15 -36.95 23.42
N SER A 59 15.64 -36.96 22.18
CA SER A 59 16.53 -35.92 21.63
C SER A 59 15.85 -34.56 21.48
N ASN A 60 14.52 -34.54 21.30
CA ASN A 60 13.70 -33.33 21.20
C ASN A 60 12.50 -33.41 22.15
N PRO A 61 12.72 -33.23 23.47
CA PRO A 61 11.65 -33.30 24.44
C PRO A 61 10.64 -32.16 24.24
N PRO A 62 9.33 -32.40 24.39
CA PRO A 62 8.30 -31.40 24.15
C PRO A 62 8.41 -30.22 25.13
N ARG A 63 8.29 -29.00 24.60
CA ARG A 63 8.22 -27.74 25.38
C ARG A 63 6.79 -27.39 25.83
N PHE A 64 5.82 -27.78 25.03
CA PHE A 64 4.40 -27.50 25.24
C PHE A 64 3.61 -28.81 25.39
N CYS A 65 2.60 -28.80 26.26
CA CYS A 65 1.65 -29.90 26.38
C CYS A 65 0.79 -30.01 25.09
N SER A 66 0.08 -31.12 24.92
CA SER A 66 -0.77 -31.37 23.76
C SER A 66 -1.78 -30.25 23.53
N SER A 67 -2.49 -29.81 24.57
CA SER A 67 -3.49 -28.74 24.48
C SER A 67 -2.87 -27.40 24.05
N CYS A 68 -1.70 -27.03 24.57
CA CYS A 68 -1.01 -25.81 24.13
C CYS A 68 -0.52 -25.90 22.68
N LYS A 69 -0.08 -27.08 22.22
CA LYS A 69 0.28 -27.29 20.80
C LYS A 69 -0.94 -27.13 19.89
N GLU A 70 -2.08 -27.68 20.28
CA GLU A 70 -3.34 -27.54 19.55
C GLU A 70 -3.80 -26.08 19.54
N ALA A 71 -3.74 -25.39 20.67
CA ALA A 71 -4.05 -23.97 20.76
C ALA A 71 -3.15 -23.12 19.85
N GLN A 72 -1.85 -23.43 19.79
CA GLN A 72 -0.92 -22.75 18.88
C GLN A 72 -1.25 -23.05 17.42
N LYS A 73 -1.57 -24.30 17.07
CA LYS A 73 -2.00 -24.68 15.72
C LYS A 73 -3.29 -23.95 15.32
N ALA A 74 -4.23 -23.79 16.25
CA ALA A 74 -5.49 -23.10 16.04
C ALA A 74 -5.33 -21.60 15.77
N LYS A 75 -4.18 -20.98 16.11
CA LYS A 75 -3.92 -19.56 15.80
C LYS A 75 -3.59 -19.32 14.34
N TRP A 76 -3.10 -20.33 13.63
CA TRP A 76 -2.82 -20.24 12.21
C TRP A 76 -4.11 -20.38 11.40
N TYR A 77 -4.19 -19.65 10.29
CA TYR A 77 -5.32 -19.70 9.36
C TYR A 77 -4.88 -19.32 7.96
N ASP A 78 -5.69 -19.73 6.99
CA ASP A 78 -5.51 -19.39 5.60
C ASP A 78 -6.43 -18.23 5.22
N LYS A 79 -5.89 -17.24 4.50
CA LYS A 79 -6.65 -16.15 3.91
C LYS A 79 -6.22 -15.93 2.45
N PRO A 80 -7.10 -15.44 1.56
CA PRO A 80 -6.71 -15.13 0.19
C PRO A 80 -5.83 -13.88 0.12
N CYS A 81 -4.89 -13.87 -0.81
CA CYS A 81 -4.10 -12.72 -1.21
C CYS A 81 -4.99 -11.72 -1.94
N GLU A 82 -4.99 -10.45 -1.53
CA GLU A 82 -5.83 -9.44 -2.17
C GLU A 82 -5.37 -9.07 -3.60
N GLY A 83 -4.13 -9.40 -3.97
CA GLY A 83 -3.58 -9.20 -5.31
C GLY A 83 -3.97 -10.29 -6.30
N CYS A 84 -3.59 -11.55 -6.02
CA CYS A 84 -3.75 -12.67 -6.95
C CYS A 84 -4.79 -13.72 -6.53
N GLY A 85 -5.37 -13.64 -5.33
CA GLY A 85 -6.28 -14.65 -4.78
C GLY A 85 -5.61 -15.89 -4.19
N GLY A 86 -4.29 -16.07 -4.34
CA GLY A 86 -3.55 -17.20 -3.78
C GLY A 86 -3.56 -17.26 -2.25
N THR A 87 -3.30 -18.42 -1.66
CA THR A 87 -3.39 -18.63 -0.22
C THR A 87 -2.22 -18.01 0.55
N ILE A 88 -2.53 -17.29 1.64
CA ILE A 88 -1.58 -16.77 2.62
C ILE A 88 -1.84 -17.45 3.96
N HIS A 89 -0.80 -18.09 4.51
CA HIS A 89 -0.83 -18.65 5.85
C HIS A 89 -0.47 -17.57 6.87
N ALA A 90 -1.43 -17.15 7.69
CA ALA A 90 -1.29 -16.05 8.63
C ALA A 90 -1.55 -16.52 10.07
N ASN A 91 -1.02 -15.78 11.03
CA ASN A 91 -1.24 -16.00 12.45
C ASN A 91 -2.17 -14.92 13.01
N ARG A 92 -3.15 -15.32 13.83
CA ARG A 92 -4.10 -14.39 14.47
C ARG A 92 -3.45 -13.42 15.45
N ASP A 93 -2.30 -13.77 16.00
CA ASP A 93 -1.57 -12.94 16.97
C ASP A 93 -0.68 -11.88 16.28
N TRP A 94 -0.62 -11.82 14.95
CA TRP A 94 0.13 -10.78 14.24
C TRP A 94 -0.65 -9.47 14.22
N ASP A 95 -0.05 -8.38 14.70
CA ASP A 95 -0.63 -7.02 14.65
C ASP A 95 -0.91 -6.56 13.21
N HIS A 96 -0.03 -6.95 12.28
CA HIS A 96 -0.09 -6.58 10.87
C HIS A 96 0.04 -7.82 9.99
N PRO A 97 -1.03 -8.64 9.89
CA PRO A 97 -1.00 -9.83 9.07
C PRO A 97 -0.84 -9.44 7.60
N PRO A 98 -0.08 -10.21 6.81
CA PRO A 98 0.15 -9.89 5.41
C PRO A 98 -1.15 -9.86 4.61
N VAL A 99 -1.25 -8.84 3.77
CA VAL A 99 -2.38 -8.63 2.83
C VAL A 99 -2.06 -9.22 1.45
N PHE A 100 -0.78 -9.20 1.07
CA PHE A 100 -0.27 -9.68 -0.21
C PHE A 100 0.72 -10.82 -0.02
N CYS A 101 0.66 -11.83 -0.89
CA CYS A 101 1.59 -12.97 -0.90
C CYS A 101 3.00 -12.52 -1.30
N LYS A 102 3.99 -13.40 -1.08
CA LYS A 102 5.40 -13.13 -1.37
C LYS A 102 5.62 -12.81 -2.86
N GLU A 103 4.98 -13.56 -3.75
CA GLU A 103 5.09 -13.38 -5.20
C GLU A 103 4.54 -12.02 -5.66
N CYS A 104 3.33 -11.64 -5.22
CA CYS A 104 2.79 -10.30 -5.51
C CYS A 104 3.73 -9.19 -5.01
N LYS A 105 4.35 -9.36 -3.84
CA LYS A 105 5.30 -8.37 -3.33
C LYS A 105 6.57 -8.28 -4.19
N GLN A 106 7.03 -9.39 -4.74
CA GLN A 106 8.20 -9.45 -5.61
C GLN A 106 7.92 -8.88 -7.00
N ASN A 107 6.74 -9.16 -7.56
CA ASN A 107 6.35 -8.68 -8.88
C ASN A 107 6.02 -7.17 -8.90
N HIS A 108 5.63 -6.60 -7.76
CA HIS A 108 5.31 -5.18 -7.62
C HIS A 108 6.20 -4.50 -6.56
N PRO A 109 7.51 -4.39 -6.79
CA PRO A 109 8.40 -3.74 -5.84
C PRO A 109 8.04 -2.25 -5.70
N PRO A 110 8.27 -1.63 -4.53
CA PRO A 110 8.03 -0.20 -4.35
C PRO A 110 8.74 0.64 -5.43
N GLN A 111 8.02 1.59 -6.02
CA GLN A 111 8.57 2.47 -7.05
C GLN A 111 8.88 3.85 -6.49
N TYR A 112 9.97 4.46 -6.95
CA TYR A 112 10.38 5.82 -6.58
C TYR A 112 10.21 6.72 -7.80
N LYS A 113 9.35 7.73 -7.68
CA LYS A 113 9.06 8.66 -8.79
C LYS A 113 9.04 10.10 -8.29
N PRO A 114 9.45 11.09 -9.11
CA PRO A 114 9.32 12.49 -8.77
C PRO A 114 7.85 12.92 -8.75
N CYS A 115 7.47 13.75 -7.79
CA CYS A 115 6.15 14.34 -7.74
C CYS A 115 5.96 15.31 -8.91
N ALA A 116 4.90 15.14 -9.71
CA ALA A 116 4.60 16.03 -10.83
C ALA A 116 4.27 17.48 -10.43
N HIS A 117 4.08 17.76 -9.13
CA HIS A 117 3.81 19.09 -8.61
C HIS A 117 5.05 19.71 -7.94
N CYS A 118 5.59 19.10 -6.88
CA CYS A 118 6.71 19.67 -6.12
C CYS A 118 8.08 19.06 -6.47
N GLY A 119 8.14 18.11 -7.42
CA GLY A 119 9.36 17.42 -7.88
C GLY A 119 10.01 16.48 -6.89
N SER A 120 9.69 16.57 -5.60
CA SER A 120 10.22 15.69 -4.57
C SER A 120 9.95 14.22 -4.93
N THR A 121 10.97 13.39 -4.80
CA THR A 121 10.83 11.93 -4.95
C THR A 121 9.92 11.38 -3.86
N PHE A 122 8.97 10.53 -4.23
CA PHE A 122 8.12 9.83 -3.28
C PHE A 122 8.00 8.35 -3.66
N THR A 123 7.73 7.53 -2.64
CA THR A 123 7.56 6.09 -2.80
C THR A 123 6.10 5.75 -3.06
N ILE A 124 5.86 4.97 -4.11
CA ILE A 124 4.59 4.29 -4.34
C ILE A 124 4.71 2.91 -3.71
N PRO A 125 4.02 2.63 -2.61
CA PRO A 125 4.15 1.36 -1.92
C PRO A 125 3.55 0.23 -2.77
N THR A 126 4.09 -0.97 -2.61
CA THR A 126 3.67 -2.19 -3.31
C THR A 126 2.16 -2.39 -3.35
N GLY A 127 1.48 -2.21 -2.21
CA GLY A 127 0.02 -2.36 -2.16
C GLY A 127 -0.74 -1.38 -3.06
N THR A 128 -0.23 -0.15 -3.23
CA THR A 128 -0.82 0.81 -4.17
C THR A 128 -0.59 0.37 -5.62
N LEU A 129 0.59 -0.15 -5.96
CA LEU A 129 0.86 -0.65 -7.31
C LEU A 129 -0.04 -1.83 -7.68
N ILE A 130 -0.17 -2.80 -6.77
CA ILE A 130 -1.05 -3.96 -6.94
C ILE A 130 -2.51 -3.50 -7.13
N ASN A 131 -2.97 -2.57 -6.29
CA ASN A 131 -4.34 -2.07 -6.39
C ASN A 131 -4.58 -1.25 -7.67
N CYS A 132 -3.60 -0.44 -8.08
CA CYS A 132 -3.67 0.29 -9.34
C CYS A 132 -3.84 -0.66 -10.53
N GLU A 133 -3.02 -1.72 -10.61
CA GLU A 133 -3.10 -2.70 -11.69
C GLU A 133 -4.43 -3.47 -11.67
N LYS A 134 -4.85 -3.94 -10.50
CA LYS A 134 -6.11 -4.68 -10.32
C LYS A 134 -7.35 -3.86 -10.73
N GLN A 135 -7.33 -2.55 -10.46
CA GLN A 135 -8.44 -1.65 -10.75
C GLN A 135 -8.32 -0.94 -12.10
N GLY A 136 -7.23 -1.15 -12.85
CA GLY A 136 -6.92 -0.40 -14.07
C GLY A 136 -6.71 1.10 -13.82
N TRP A 137 -6.25 1.49 -12.63
CA TRP A 137 -5.96 2.88 -12.29
C TRP A 137 -4.53 3.25 -12.61
N ASP A 138 -4.35 4.49 -13.07
CA ASP A 138 -3.02 5.09 -13.16
C ASP A 138 -2.34 5.18 -11.79
N ALA A 139 -1.04 4.91 -11.77
CA ALA A 139 -0.22 5.15 -10.59
C ALA A 139 -0.26 6.65 -10.18
N PRO A 140 -0.22 6.96 -8.88
CA PRO A 140 -0.29 8.34 -8.42
C PRO A 140 0.88 9.16 -8.99
N LYS A 141 0.57 10.35 -9.52
CA LYS A 141 1.55 11.29 -10.09
C LYS A 141 2.02 12.36 -9.07
N ARG A 142 1.41 12.41 -7.88
CA ARG A 142 1.68 13.41 -6.84
C ARG A 142 1.97 12.74 -5.49
N CYS A 143 2.90 13.32 -4.72
CA CYS A 143 3.21 12.88 -3.36
C CYS A 143 2.00 13.09 -2.41
N LYS A 144 2.06 12.50 -1.21
CA LYS A 144 1.00 12.60 -0.19
C LYS A 144 0.68 14.04 0.17
N ASP A 145 1.70 14.86 0.41
CA ASP A 145 1.53 16.25 0.85
C ASP A 145 0.88 17.10 -0.23
N CYS A 146 1.29 16.94 -1.49
CA CYS A 146 0.64 17.61 -2.61
C CYS A 146 -0.81 17.11 -2.81
N ARG A 147 -1.13 15.85 -2.55
CA ARG A 147 -2.53 15.39 -2.63
C ARG A 147 -3.39 16.01 -1.53
N GLU A 148 -2.86 16.11 -0.31
CA GLU A 148 -3.55 16.78 0.80
C GLU A 148 -3.77 18.27 0.52
N LEU A 149 -2.79 18.98 -0.03
CA LEU A 149 -2.93 20.40 -0.39
C LEU A 149 -4.10 20.65 -1.35
N PHE A 150 -4.27 19.79 -2.35
CA PHE A 150 -5.30 19.91 -3.39
C PHE A 150 -6.67 19.35 -2.99
N LYS A 151 -6.78 18.73 -1.80
CA LYS A 151 -8.05 18.23 -1.26
C LYS A 151 -9.01 19.37 -0.89
N TYR A 152 -8.47 20.50 -0.45
CA TYR A 152 -9.23 21.63 0.07
C TYR A 152 -9.67 22.58 -1.05
N LYS A 153 -10.93 22.43 -1.49
CA LYS A 153 -11.60 23.28 -2.47
C LYS A 153 -12.54 24.28 -1.76
N PRO A 154 -12.99 25.38 -2.41
CA PRO A 154 -12.58 25.87 -3.73
C PRO A 154 -11.15 26.46 -3.73
N PHE A 155 -10.57 26.59 -4.92
CA PHE A 155 -9.29 27.28 -5.10
C PHE A 155 -9.53 28.76 -5.37
N ARG A 156 -8.72 29.61 -4.74
CA ARG A 156 -8.74 31.07 -4.93
C ARG A 156 -7.52 31.48 -5.72
N THR A 157 -7.71 32.31 -6.74
CA THR A 157 -6.63 32.88 -7.54
C THR A 157 -6.55 34.38 -7.35
N GLU A 158 -5.35 34.89 -7.09
CA GLU A 158 -5.08 36.31 -6.91
C GLU A 158 -4.13 36.78 -8.01
N LYS A 159 -4.44 37.91 -8.63
CA LYS A 159 -3.60 38.55 -9.64
C LYS A 159 -2.93 39.76 -9.03
N GLY A 160 -1.65 39.93 -9.31
CA GLY A 160 -0.88 41.12 -8.92
C GLY A 160 0.28 41.33 -9.88
N THR A 161 1.13 42.29 -9.54
CA THR A 161 2.39 42.54 -10.24
C THR A 161 3.56 42.25 -9.30
N ASP A 162 4.65 41.70 -9.83
CA ASP A 162 5.90 41.62 -9.08
C ASP A 162 6.65 42.96 -9.08
N VAL A 163 7.80 43.00 -8.40
CA VAL A 163 8.68 44.17 -8.31
C VAL A 163 9.24 44.62 -9.67
N PHE A 164 9.07 43.82 -10.72
CA PHE A 164 9.50 44.10 -12.09
C PHE A 164 8.30 44.39 -13.02
N ASN A 165 7.12 44.70 -12.46
CA ASN A 165 5.87 44.91 -13.18
C ASN A 165 5.40 43.71 -14.04
N ASN A 166 5.92 42.50 -13.79
CA ASN A 166 5.39 41.31 -14.45
C ASN A 166 4.06 40.89 -13.82
N VAL A 167 3.11 40.45 -14.64
CA VAL A 167 1.83 39.92 -14.16
C VAL A 167 2.06 38.57 -13.50
N VAL A 168 1.67 38.46 -12.23
CA VAL A 168 1.78 37.25 -11.42
C VAL A 168 0.38 36.82 -10.95
N THR A 169 0.06 35.54 -11.18
CA THR A 169 -1.16 34.91 -10.68
C THR A 169 -0.79 33.85 -9.64
N ARG A 170 -1.25 34.02 -8.39
CA ARG A 170 -1.03 33.06 -7.30
C ARG A 170 -2.32 32.30 -7.00
N THR A 171 -2.21 31.01 -6.75
CA THR A 171 -3.34 30.14 -6.45
C THR A 171 -3.20 29.57 -5.05
N TYR A 172 -4.28 29.61 -4.29
CA TYR A 172 -4.38 29.14 -2.92
C TYR A 172 -5.55 28.18 -2.77
N ASN A 173 -5.46 27.29 -1.79
CA ASN A 173 -6.59 26.44 -1.39
C ASN A 173 -7.55 27.19 -0.44
N SER A 174 -8.66 26.55 -0.07
CA SER A 174 -9.65 27.16 0.83
C SER A 174 -9.14 27.44 2.26
N ARG A 175 -7.98 26.90 2.62
CA ARG A 175 -7.28 27.19 3.89
C ARG A 175 -6.25 28.32 3.76
N GLY A 176 -6.16 28.96 2.60
CA GLY A 176 -5.15 30.00 2.32
C GLY A 176 -3.74 29.45 2.10
N GLN A 177 -3.56 28.13 1.96
CA GLN A 177 -2.25 27.55 1.67
C GLN A 177 -1.91 27.76 0.20
N PHE A 178 -0.69 28.19 -0.06
CA PHE A 178 -0.18 28.46 -1.40
C PHE A 178 0.01 27.16 -2.20
N LEU A 179 -0.58 27.11 -3.39
CA LEU A 179 -0.53 25.95 -4.29
C LEU A 179 0.44 26.15 -5.45
N SER A 180 0.36 27.30 -6.11
CA SER A 180 1.13 27.56 -7.33
C SER A 180 1.16 29.04 -7.69
N GLU A 181 2.22 29.46 -8.37
CA GLU A 181 2.36 30.79 -8.98
C GLU A 181 2.50 30.65 -10.49
N SER A 182 1.93 31.58 -11.24
CA SER A 182 2.16 31.71 -12.68
C SER A 182 2.63 33.12 -12.98
N ARG A 183 3.75 33.27 -13.68
CA ARG A 183 4.35 34.57 -13.99
C ARG A 183 4.51 34.73 -15.49
N ASP A 184 4.10 35.88 -16.01
CA ASP A 184 4.42 36.27 -17.39
C ASP A 184 5.88 36.72 -17.44
N THR A 185 6.68 36.05 -18.26
CA THR A 185 8.11 36.26 -18.40
C THR A 185 8.45 36.52 -19.86
N GLY A 186 9.22 37.57 -20.12
CA GLY A 186 9.86 37.79 -21.43
C GLY A 186 11.16 37.01 -21.54
N GLY A 187 11.29 36.19 -22.58
CA GLY A 187 12.53 35.49 -22.94
C GLY A 187 13.41 36.34 -23.86
N LEU A 188 13.94 35.73 -24.93
CA LEU A 188 14.60 36.45 -26.03
C LEU A 188 13.62 37.45 -26.70
N PRO A 189 14.11 38.45 -27.47
CA PRO A 189 13.24 39.37 -28.20
C PRO A 189 12.16 38.62 -28.99
N GLY A 190 10.90 38.79 -28.59
CA GLY A 190 9.73 38.11 -29.19
C GLY A 190 9.26 36.81 -28.52
N ASP A 191 9.96 36.25 -27.53
CA ASP A 191 9.58 35.00 -26.83
C ASP A 191 8.93 35.27 -25.47
N ASN A 192 7.70 35.80 -25.47
CA ASN A 192 6.91 35.98 -24.24
C ASN A 192 6.20 34.68 -23.86
N TYR A 193 6.34 34.24 -22.61
CA TYR A 193 5.69 33.03 -22.11
C TYR A 193 5.27 33.15 -20.65
N ARG A 194 4.25 32.40 -20.25
CA ARG A 194 3.83 32.27 -18.85
C ARG A 194 4.49 31.05 -18.22
N GLU A 195 5.29 31.25 -17.20
CA GLU A 195 5.91 30.17 -16.43
C GLU A 195 5.02 29.78 -15.24
N HIS A 196 4.72 28.49 -15.12
CA HIS A 196 3.94 27.93 -14.01
C HIS A 196 4.88 27.28 -13.01
N ARG A 197 4.80 27.70 -11.76
CA ARG A 197 5.58 27.20 -10.63
C ARG A 197 4.68 26.60 -9.57
N SER A 198 5.13 25.52 -8.96
CA SER A 198 4.47 24.91 -7.82
C SER A 198 4.63 25.73 -6.54
N GLY A 199 3.95 25.30 -5.48
CA GLY A 199 4.07 25.87 -4.15
C GLY A 199 5.51 25.90 -3.60
N SER A 200 6.37 24.98 -4.07
CA SER A 200 7.79 24.92 -3.71
C SER A 200 8.69 25.76 -4.65
N GLY A 201 8.12 26.49 -5.61
CA GLY A 201 8.86 27.34 -6.54
C GLY A 201 9.42 26.62 -7.77
N GLN A 202 9.24 25.30 -7.86
CA GLN A 202 9.66 24.51 -9.02
C GLN A 202 8.80 24.81 -10.25
N VAL A 203 9.44 25.00 -11.40
CA VAL A 203 8.74 25.11 -12.68
C VAL A 203 8.07 23.78 -13.01
N ILE A 204 6.75 23.81 -13.21
CA ILE A 204 5.92 22.64 -13.57
C ILE A 204 5.45 22.68 -15.03
N GLY A 205 5.60 23.84 -15.68
CA GLY A 205 5.36 24.00 -17.10
C GLY A 205 5.47 25.43 -17.57
N ARG A 206 5.41 25.61 -18.88
CA ARG A 206 5.43 26.92 -19.55
C ARG A 206 4.30 26.97 -20.57
N THR A 207 3.59 28.09 -20.60
CA THR A 207 2.53 28.36 -21.57
C THR A 207 2.99 29.42 -22.55
N ARG A 208 2.89 29.13 -23.85
CA ARG A 208 3.25 30.04 -24.95
C ARG A 208 2.02 30.32 -25.78
N GLU A 209 1.87 31.56 -26.24
CA GLU A 209 0.94 31.89 -27.30
C GLU A 209 1.61 31.59 -28.65
N ARG A 210 0.85 30.99 -29.57
CA ARG A 210 1.28 30.55 -30.89
C ARG A 210 0.26 30.99 -31.91
N GLU A 211 0.75 31.29 -33.10
CA GLU A 211 -0.09 31.46 -34.29
C GLU A 211 -0.12 30.12 -35.05
N GLY A 212 -1.32 29.66 -35.40
CA GLY A 212 -1.51 28.47 -36.21
C GLY A 212 -1.67 28.81 -37.69
N VAL A 213 -2.32 27.90 -38.42
CA VAL A 213 -2.63 28.08 -39.85
C VAL A 213 -3.90 28.92 -39.97
N PHE A 214 -3.83 30.03 -40.72
CA PHE A 214 -4.89 31.04 -40.90
C PHE A 214 -5.04 32.08 -39.77
N ASN A 215 -3.94 32.57 -39.19
CA ASN A 215 -3.93 33.64 -38.16
C ASN A 215 -4.74 33.30 -36.88
N ASP A 216 -4.95 32.02 -36.60
CA ASP A 216 -5.57 31.53 -35.36
C ASP A 216 -4.55 31.57 -34.22
N ARG A 217 -4.83 32.37 -33.18
CA ARG A 217 -3.99 32.39 -31.98
C ARG A 217 -4.44 31.33 -30.98
N TYR A 218 -3.50 30.51 -30.51
CA TYR A 218 -3.75 29.48 -29.52
C TYR A 218 -2.64 29.42 -28.47
N ARG A 219 -2.94 28.90 -27.29
CA ARG A 219 -1.99 28.71 -26.19
C ARG A 219 -1.58 27.24 -26.11
N GLU A 220 -0.28 26.96 -26.05
CA GLU A 220 0.24 25.63 -25.71
C GLU A 220 0.91 25.64 -24.34
N THR A 221 0.59 24.67 -23.49
CA THR A 221 1.26 24.44 -22.21
C THR A 221 2.12 23.20 -22.32
N ARG A 222 3.42 23.33 -22.05
CA ARG A 222 4.39 22.23 -22.05
C ARG A 222 4.91 21.94 -20.66
N GLY A 223 5.22 20.68 -20.39
CA GLY A 223 5.93 20.25 -19.19
C GLY A 223 7.39 20.69 -19.19
N THR A 224 8.08 20.41 -18.09
CA THR A 224 9.54 20.60 -17.98
C THR A 224 10.34 19.65 -18.87
N ASP A 225 9.72 18.54 -19.27
CA ASP A 225 10.21 17.55 -20.22
C ASP A 225 10.01 17.97 -21.70
N GLY A 226 9.42 19.16 -21.94
CA GLY A 226 9.10 19.65 -23.28
C GLY A 226 7.86 19.01 -23.91
N GLN A 227 7.25 18.02 -23.26
CA GLN A 227 6.03 17.38 -23.77
C GLN A 227 4.84 18.34 -23.69
N LEU A 228 4.01 18.30 -24.72
CA LEU A 228 2.77 19.08 -24.79
C LEU A 228 1.78 18.51 -23.78
N LYS A 229 1.41 19.31 -22.77
CA LYS A 229 0.42 18.94 -21.74
C LYS A 229 -0.99 19.32 -22.15
N SER A 230 -1.14 20.48 -22.77
CA SER A 230 -2.44 20.96 -23.24
C SER A 230 -2.29 22.04 -24.30
N THR A 231 -3.32 22.18 -25.13
CA THR A 231 -3.55 23.32 -26.00
C THR A 231 -4.86 23.99 -25.60
N SER A 232 -4.96 25.31 -25.78
CA SER A 232 -6.16 26.07 -25.47
C SER A 232 -6.41 27.14 -26.53
N ARG A 233 -7.64 27.21 -27.02
CA ARG A 233 -8.11 28.20 -28.00
C ARG A 233 -9.27 28.97 -27.41
N ASP A 234 -9.21 30.30 -27.52
CA ASP A 234 -10.33 31.16 -27.16
C ASP A 234 -11.14 31.44 -28.44
N TRP A 235 -12.45 31.27 -28.36
CA TRP A 235 -13.39 31.46 -29.45
C TRP A 235 -14.44 32.49 -29.05
N GLU A 236 -14.88 33.28 -30.03
CA GLU A 236 -16.00 34.21 -29.92
C GLU A 236 -17.06 33.80 -30.94
N GLY A 237 -18.24 33.42 -30.46
CA GLY A 237 -19.36 33.01 -31.30
C GLY A 237 -20.07 34.20 -31.96
N PRO A 238 -20.94 33.95 -32.95
CA PRO A 238 -21.61 34.98 -33.74
C PRO A 238 -22.55 35.91 -32.93
N LEU A 239 -22.89 35.56 -31.69
CA LEU A 239 -23.70 36.35 -30.76
C LEU A 239 -22.89 36.97 -29.61
N GLY A 240 -21.55 36.97 -29.70
CA GLY A 240 -20.65 37.51 -28.67
C GLY A 240 -20.35 36.54 -27.51
N ASP A 241 -20.82 35.29 -27.61
CA ASP A 241 -20.53 34.25 -26.63
C ASP A 241 -19.05 33.85 -26.68
N ARG A 242 -18.32 34.06 -25.59
CA ARG A 242 -16.90 33.67 -25.47
C ARG A 242 -16.74 32.34 -24.76
N TYR A 243 -15.97 31.45 -25.34
CA TYR A 243 -15.63 30.16 -24.74
C TYR A 243 -14.18 29.78 -25.03
N SER A 244 -13.58 29.01 -24.13
CA SER A 244 -12.23 28.47 -24.33
C SER A 244 -12.30 26.96 -24.49
N GLU A 245 -11.80 26.42 -25.59
CA GLU A 245 -11.57 24.99 -25.77
C GLU A 245 -10.17 24.65 -25.30
N SER A 246 -10.05 23.62 -24.47
CA SER A 246 -8.78 23.14 -23.95
C SER A 246 -8.66 21.65 -24.22
N THR A 247 -7.62 21.22 -24.95
CA THR A 247 -7.36 19.80 -25.21
C THR A 247 -6.10 19.38 -24.49
N GLY A 248 -6.16 18.31 -23.68
CA GLY A 248 -5.00 17.76 -22.98
C GLY A 248 -5.31 17.26 -21.57
N GLY A 249 -4.28 17.09 -20.74
CA GLY A 249 -4.41 16.49 -19.41
C GLY A 249 -4.38 14.95 -19.42
N SER A 250 -4.79 14.30 -18.33
CA SER A 250 -4.72 12.83 -18.22
C SER A 250 -5.67 12.08 -19.13
N SER A 251 -6.75 12.72 -19.57
CA SER A 251 -7.77 12.13 -20.46
C SER A 251 -7.52 12.39 -21.95
N ASN A 252 -6.60 13.32 -22.30
CA ASN A 252 -6.47 13.90 -23.65
C ASN A 252 -7.80 14.39 -24.25
N ALA A 253 -8.83 14.60 -23.43
CA ALA A 253 -10.13 15.05 -23.89
C ALA A 253 -10.10 16.55 -24.20
N THR A 254 -10.95 16.96 -25.13
CA THR A 254 -11.24 18.36 -25.39
C THR A 254 -12.35 18.80 -24.45
N HIS A 255 -12.06 19.82 -23.65
CA HIS A 255 -12.96 20.43 -22.69
C HIS A 255 -13.34 21.82 -23.14
N ARG A 256 -14.65 22.14 -23.13
CA ARG A 256 -15.14 23.47 -23.49
C ARG A 256 -15.54 24.22 -22.24
N THR A 257 -14.80 25.27 -21.91
CA THR A 257 -15.09 26.09 -20.74
C THR A 257 -15.77 27.39 -21.14
N ARG A 258 -16.98 27.61 -20.62
CA ARG A 258 -17.75 28.85 -20.76
C ARG A 258 -17.79 29.58 -19.42
N THR A 259 -17.65 30.90 -19.45
CA THR A 259 -17.91 31.72 -18.27
C THR A 259 -19.38 32.14 -18.31
N GLN A 260 -20.20 31.60 -17.41
CA GLN A 260 -21.61 31.98 -17.29
C GLN A 260 -21.79 32.91 -16.09
N ASN A 261 -22.68 33.88 -16.24
CA ASN A 261 -23.17 34.67 -15.11
C ASN A 261 -24.17 33.81 -14.33
N ASN A 262 -24.07 33.82 -13.00
CA ASN A 262 -25.11 33.29 -12.14
C ASN A 262 -26.36 34.16 -12.31
N VAL A 263 -27.48 33.54 -12.67
CA VAL A 263 -28.79 34.18 -12.64
C VAL A 263 -29.67 33.37 -11.70
N PRO A 264 -30.20 33.93 -10.59
CA PRO A 264 -30.02 35.29 -10.07
C PRO A 264 -28.91 35.35 -9.00
N GLY A 265 -27.82 36.10 -9.26
CA GLY A 265 -26.85 36.46 -8.20
C GLY A 265 -25.52 37.01 -8.73
N PRO A 266 -24.80 37.85 -7.96
CA PRO A 266 -23.48 38.32 -8.35
C PRO A 266 -22.49 37.15 -8.26
N GLY A 267 -22.20 36.53 -9.39
CA GLY A 267 -21.19 35.48 -9.48
C GLY A 267 -21.00 35.07 -10.93
N LYS A 268 -19.74 34.80 -11.31
CA LYS A 268 -19.43 34.12 -12.58
C LYS A 268 -18.97 32.72 -12.23
N HIS A 269 -19.56 31.70 -12.82
CA HIS A 269 -19.06 30.34 -12.71
C HIS A 269 -18.52 29.87 -14.06
N ARG A 270 -17.52 28.99 -14.02
CA ARG A 270 -17.02 28.33 -15.21
C ARG A 270 -17.74 27.01 -15.35
N LYS A 271 -18.49 26.86 -16.45
CA LYS A 271 -19.06 25.58 -16.86
C LYS A 271 -18.09 24.93 -17.83
N THR A 272 -17.65 23.72 -17.54
CA THR A 272 -16.81 22.93 -18.43
C THR A 272 -17.64 21.75 -18.92
N ASP A 273 -17.86 21.70 -20.23
CA ASP A 273 -18.46 20.57 -20.95
C ASP A 273 -17.36 19.61 -21.42
#